data_AF-A0A9Q1HE09-F1
#
_entry.id   AF-A0A9Q1HE09-F1
#
_cell.length_a   1.000
_cell.length_b   1.000
_cell.length_c   1.000
_cell.angle_alpha   90.00
_cell.angle_beta   90.00
_cell.angle_gamma   90.00
#
_symmetry.space_group_name_H-M   'P 1'
#
loop_
_entity.id
_entity.type
_entity.pdbx_description
1 polymer ?
#
loop_
_entity_poly.entity_id
_entity_poly.type
_entity_poly.pdbx_seq_one_letter_code
_entity_poly.pdbx_strand_id
1 'polypeptide(L)'
;MALFGKIDTFHGDKEQWTQYIERLTHYFVVNDIKDEEKQKSILLSVIGSESYKLLRNLLSPVKPGEKKFKELVEVMARHLNPTPSEIVQQFKFNSRVRKTG
;
A
#
# COMPACT_ATOMS: atom_id res chain seq x y z
N MET A 1 27.43 -8.48 -1.13
CA MET A 1 26.90 -7.11 -1.16
C MET A 1 26.01 -6.93 0.04
N ALA A 2 26.35 -6.03 0.96
CA ALA A 2 25.51 -5.77 2.13
C ALA A 2 24.29 -4.96 1.67
N LEU A 3 23.10 -5.43 2.03
CA LEU A 3 21.86 -4.69 1.82
C LEU A 3 21.88 -3.51 2.80
N PHE A 4 21.98 -2.29 2.30
CA PHE A 4 22.07 -1.10 3.15
C PHE A 4 20.68 -0.77 3.70
N GLY A 5 20.54 -0.85 5.03
CA GLY A 5 19.32 -0.51 5.75
C GLY A 5 18.44 -1.72 6.07
N LYS A 6 17.75 -1.65 7.21
CA LYS A 6 16.62 -2.54 7.53
C LYS A 6 15.34 -1.75 7.31
N ILE A 7 14.41 -2.31 6.54
CA ILE A 7 13.04 -1.82 6.48
C ILE A 7 12.22 -2.62 7.48
N ASP A 8 11.42 -1.91 8.26
CA ASP A 8 10.49 -2.50 9.21
C ASP A 8 9.21 -2.95 8.51
N THR A 9 8.46 -3.86 9.13
CA THR A 9 7.21 -4.34 8.55
C THR A 9 6.16 -3.24 8.47
N PHE A 10 5.34 -3.24 7.41
CA PHE A 10 4.24 -2.29 7.30
C PHE A 10 3.22 -2.52 8.41
N HIS A 11 2.93 -1.47 9.18
CA HIS A 11 1.89 -1.45 10.19
C HIS A 11 0.86 -0.35 9.86
N GLY A 12 -0.30 -0.76 9.34
CA GLY A 12 -1.36 0.18 8.94
C GLY A 12 -1.93 1.05 10.07
N ASP A 13 -1.68 0.69 11.33
CA ASP A 13 -2.06 1.49 12.50
C ASP A 13 -1.05 2.63 12.79
N LYS A 14 0.21 2.47 12.38
CA LYS A 14 1.31 3.40 12.72
C LYS A 14 1.75 4.28 11.56
N GLU A 15 1.68 3.78 10.33
CA GLU A 15 2.15 4.50 9.14
C GLU A 15 1.18 4.37 7.96
N GLN A 16 1.17 5.40 7.11
CA GLN A 16 0.39 5.36 5.87
C GLN A 16 1.10 4.52 4.81
N TRP A 17 0.33 3.81 3.99
CA TRP A 17 0.85 2.99 2.89
C TRP A 17 1.80 3.76 1.97
N THR A 18 1.46 5.01 1.64
CA THR A 18 2.29 5.86 0.79
C THR A 18 3.68 6.08 1.38
N GLN A 19 3.76 6.37 2.68
CA GLN A 19 5.03 6.61 3.38
C GLN A 19 5.90 5.35 3.43
N TYR A 20 5.27 4.19 3.65
CA TYR A 20 5.95 2.90 3.60
C TYR A 20 6.57 2.63 2.22
N ILE A 21 5.81 2.91 1.15
CA ILE A 21 6.29 2.74 -0.23
C ILE A 21 7.40 3.72 -0.58
N GLU A 22 7.37 4.96 -0.09
CA GLU A 22 8.46 5.92 -0.25
C GLU A 22 9.76 5.41 0.38
N ARG A 23 9.70 4.91 1.63
CA ARG A 23 10.85 4.28 2.31
C ARG A 23 11.40 3.09 1.51
N LEU A 24 10.51 2.23 1.01
CA LEU A 24 10.86 1.08 0.20
C LEU A 24 11.49 1.49 -1.15
N THR A 25 11.03 2.60 -1.74
CA THR A 25 11.58 3.13 -2.99
C THR A 25 13.00 3.66 -2.79
N HIS A 26 13.25 4.42 -1.71
CA HIS A 26 14.60 4.86 -1.36
C HIS A 26 15.55 3.69 -1.16
N TYR A 27 15.06 2.61 -0.57
CA TYR A 27 15.84 1.40 -0.40
C TYR A 27 16.25 0.74 -1.72
N PHE A 28 15.35 0.70 -2.71
CA PHE A 28 15.70 0.23 -4.05
C PHE A 28 16.75 1.11 -4.72
N VAL A 29 16.67 2.43 -4.54
CA VAL A 29 17.65 3.38 -5.10
C VAL A 29 19.03 3.16 -4.48
N VAL A 30 19.13 3.07 -3.15
CA VAL A 30 20.41 2.89 -2.45
C VAL A 30 21.07 1.55 -2.79
N ASN A 31 20.26 0.50 -3.00
CA ASN A 31 20.76 -0.84 -3.33
C ASN A 31 20.85 -1.10 -4.86
N ASP A 32 20.67 -0.08 -5.71
CA ASP A 32 20.62 -0.15 -7.18
C ASP A 32 19.71 -1.28 -7.73
N ILE A 33 18.57 -1.51 -7.08
CA ILE A 33 17.63 -2.57 -7.43
C ILE A 33 16.69 -2.05 -8.53
N LYS A 34 17.09 -2.27 -9.79
CA LYS A 34 16.32 -1.90 -10.99
C LYS A 34 15.35 -2.98 -11.47
N ASP A 35 15.53 -4.22 -10.99
CA ASP A 35 14.76 -5.37 -11.45
C ASP A 35 13.39 -5.44 -10.76
N GLU A 36 12.31 -5.43 -11.54
CA GLU A 36 10.93 -5.45 -11.03
C GLU A 36 10.61 -6.73 -10.23
N GLU A 37 11.20 -7.87 -10.60
CA GLU A 37 10.98 -9.12 -9.86
C GLU A 37 11.64 -9.09 -8.49
N LYS A 38 12.86 -8.53 -8.40
CA LYS A 38 13.52 -8.30 -7.11
C LYS A 38 12.75 -7.32 -6.24
N GLN A 39 12.29 -6.21 -6.80
CA GLN A 39 11.47 -5.22 -6.06
C GLN A 39 10.19 -5.85 -5.51
N LYS A 40 9.47 -6.64 -6.33
CA LYS A 40 8.31 -7.41 -5.90
C LYS A 40 8.66 -8.38 -4.78
N SER A 41 9.71 -9.15 -4.94
CA SER A 41 10.13 -10.17 -3.97
C SER A 41 10.48 -9.55 -2.62
N ILE A 42 11.17 -8.39 -2.62
CA ILE A 42 11.49 -7.63 -1.42
C ILE A 42 10.22 -7.10 -0.77
N LEU A 43 9.30 -6.50 -1.54
CA LEU A 43 8.02 -6.04 -1.00
C LEU A 43 7.28 -7.18 -0.29
N LEU A 44 7.09 -8.32 -0.95
CA LEU A 44 6.38 -9.47 -0.39
C LEU A 44 7.08 -10.05 0.85
N SER A 45 8.42 -9.96 0.92
CA SER A 45 9.20 -10.41 2.08
C SER A 45 9.13 -9.46 3.27
N VAL A 46 9.03 -8.15 3.03
CA VAL A 46 9.19 -7.11 4.07
C VAL A 46 7.84 -6.58 4.57
N ILE A 47 6.78 -6.67 3.78
CA ILE A 47 5.46 -6.09 4.10
C ILE A 47 4.78 -6.67 5.37
N GLY A 48 5.24 -7.82 5.85
CA GLY A 48 4.69 -8.49 7.03
C GLY A 48 3.50 -9.42 6.70
N SER A 49 3.19 -10.31 7.64
CA SER A 49 2.20 -11.38 7.45
C SER A 49 0.76 -10.88 7.28
N GLU A 50 0.35 -9.88 8.06
CA GLU A 50 -1.00 -9.32 8.01
C GLU A 50 -1.29 -8.65 6.66
N SER A 51 -0.37 -7.77 6.24
CA SER A 51 -0.43 -7.06 4.96
C SER A 51 -0.36 -8.02 3.77
N TYR A 52 0.49 -9.05 3.86
CA TYR A 52 0.57 -10.09 2.84
C TYR A 52 -0.74 -10.87 2.73
N LYS A 53 -1.39 -11.22 3.85
CA LYS A 53 -2.70 -11.88 3.86
C LYS A 53 -3.77 -11.01 3.21
N LEU A 54 -3.80 -9.71 3.51
CA LEU A 54 -4.70 -8.75 2.88
C LEU A 54 -4.45 -8.66 1.37
N LEU A 55 -3.19 -8.50 0.95
CA LEU A 55 -2.81 -8.48 -0.46
C LEU A 55 -3.22 -9.77 -1.18
N ARG A 56 -3.01 -10.94 -0.56
CA ARG A 56 -3.43 -12.23 -1.12
C ARG A 56 -4.94 -12.34 -1.29
N ASN A 57 -5.72 -11.84 -0.32
CA ASN A 57 -7.18 -11.80 -0.40
C ASN A 57 -7.66 -10.90 -1.55
N LEU A 58 -7.04 -9.72 -1.71
CA LEU A 58 -7.39 -8.78 -2.80
C LEU A 58 -7.03 -9.30 -4.19
N LEU A 59 -6.00 -10.14 -4.28
CA LEU A 59 -5.50 -10.68 -5.55
C LEU A 59 -6.13 -12.02 -5.94
N SER A 60 -6.93 -12.62 -5.06
CA SER A 60 -7.58 -13.90 -5.32
C SER A 60 -8.37 -13.86 -6.63
N PRO A 61 -8.22 -14.86 -7.53
CA PRO A 61 -7.50 -16.14 -7.35
C PRO A 61 -5.98 -16.11 -7.62
N VAL A 62 -5.46 -15.06 -8.25
CA VAL A 62 -4.08 -14.95 -8.76
C VAL A 62 -3.05 -14.75 -7.63
N LYS A 63 -1.86 -15.34 -7.74
CA LYS A 63 -0.83 -15.21 -6.68
C LYS A 63 -0.19 -13.82 -6.71
N PRO A 64 0.14 -13.23 -5.54
CA PRO A 64 0.86 -11.96 -5.46
C PRO A 64 2.22 -11.99 -6.18
N GLY A 65 2.83 -13.17 -6.27
CA GLY A 65 4.08 -13.39 -6.99
C GLY A 65 3.94 -13.36 -8.52
N GLU A 66 2.73 -13.35 -9.09
CA GLU A 66 2.54 -13.33 -10.55
C GLU A 66 2.27 -11.91 -11.08
N LYS A 67 2.01 -10.95 -10.18
CA LYS A 67 1.74 -9.55 -10.55
C LYS A 67 2.98 -8.67 -10.50
N LYS A 68 2.92 -7.52 -11.16
CA LYS A 68 4.00 -6.52 -11.11
C LYS A 68 4.00 -5.76 -9.79
N PHE A 69 5.18 -5.29 -9.38
CA PHE A 69 5.34 -4.48 -8.16
C PHE A 69 4.37 -3.29 -8.13
N LYS A 70 4.29 -2.52 -9.23
CA LYS A 70 3.38 -1.37 -9.34
C LYS A 70 1.91 -1.73 -9.11
N GLU A 71 1.44 -2.84 -9.68
CA GLU A 71 0.07 -3.30 -9.50
C GLU A 71 -0.22 -3.67 -8.05
N LEU A 72 0.72 -4.33 -7.37
CA LEU A 72 0.57 -4.67 -5.95
C LEU A 72 0.44 -3.42 -5.08
N VAL A 73 1.27 -2.42 -5.36
CA VAL A 73 1.24 -1.12 -4.67
C VAL A 73 -0.09 -0.41 -4.87
N GLU A 74 -0.59 -0.37 -6.10
CA GLU A 74 -1.89 0.24 -6.42
C GLU A 74 -3.06 -0.49 -5.76
N VAL A 75 -3.08 -1.83 -5.80
CA VAL A 75 -4.16 -2.64 -5.19
C VAL A 75 -4.26 -2.36 -3.69
N MET A 76 -3.12 -2.33 -2.99
CA MET A 76 -3.12 -1.98 -1.57
C MET A 76 -3.46 -0.52 -1.32
N ALA A 77 -2.98 0.41 -2.15
CA ALA A 77 -3.29 1.83 -2.01
C ALA A 77 -4.82 2.06 -2.13
N ARG A 78 -5.49 1.42 -3.09
CA ARG A 78 -6.94 1.53 -3.27
C ARG A 78 -7.74 0.96 -2.10
N HIS A 79 -7.20 -0.06 -1.42
CA HIS A 79 -7.87 -0.66 -0.27
C HIS A 79 -7.64 0.15 1.03
N LEU A 80 -6.42 0.64 1.24
CA LEU A 80 -6.05 1.38 2.45
C LEU A 80 -6.52 2.84 2.40
N ASN A 81 -6.56 3.44 1.21
CA ASN A 81 -7.25 4.69 0.93
C ASN A 81 -8.42 4.37 0.01
N PRO A 82 -9.56 3.87 0.55
CA PRO A 82 -10.77 3.85 -0.23
C PRO A 82 -11.03 5.31 -0.59
N THR A 83 -10.83 5.66 -1.85
CA THR A 83 -11.11 6.99 -2.38
C THR A 83 -12.43 7.43 -1.76
N PRO A 84 -12.50 8.53 -0.99
CA PRO A 84 -13.79 9.09 -0.68
C PRO A 84 -14.34 9.47 -2.05
N SER A 85 -15.15 8.59 -2.63
CA SER A 85 -15.96 8.92 -3.78
C SER A 85 -16.61 10.25 -3.43
N GLU A 86 -16.55 11.22 -4.35
CA GLU A 86 -17.08 12.58 -4.16
C GLU A 86 -18.47 12.60 -3.49
N ILE A 87 -19.21 11.50 -3.60
CA ILE A 87 -20.45 11.15 -2.89
C ILE A 87 -20.37 11.30 -1.35
N VAL A 88 -19.26 10.99 -0.68
CA VAL A 88 -19.13 11.13 0.78
C VAL A 88 -19.01 12.61 1.18
N GLN A 89 -18.36 13.44 0.34
CA GLN A 89 -18.33 14.88 0.54
C GLN A 89 -19.72 15.50 0.29
N GLN A 90 -20.47 15.02 -0.71
CA GLN A 90 -21.87 15.41 -0.91
C GLN A 90 -22.73 15.03 0.30
N PHE A 91 -22.55 13.83 0.87
CA PHE A 91 -23.31 13.38 2.05
C PHE A 91 -22.97 14.20 3.31
N LYS A 92 -21.69 14.56 3.53
CA LYS A 92 -21.28 15.47 4.62
C LYS A 92 -21.77 16.90 4.42
N PHE A 93 -21.93 17.35 3.17
CA PHE A 93 -22.48 18.67 2.86
C PHE A 93 -24.00 18.72 3.07
N ASN A 94 -24.73 17.67 2.66
CA ASN A 94 -26.19 17.63 2.72
C ASN A 94 -26.77 17.17 4.08
N SER A 95 -25.93 16.71 5.01
CA SER A 95 -26.35 16.37 6.39
C SER A 95 -26.27 17.54 7.37
N ARG A 96 -26.01 18.77 6.88
CA ARG A 96 -26.31 19.98 7.63
C ARG A 96 -27.81 20.26 7.57
N VAL A 97 -28.56 19.51 8.36
CA VAL A 97 -29.94 19.87 8.70
C VAL A 97 -29.89 21.24 9.38
N ARG A 98 -30.34 22.26 8.66
CA ARG A 98 -30.51 23.62 9.17
C ARG A 98 -31.48 23.55 10.35
N LYS A 99 -31.02 23.83 11.57
CA LYS A 99 -31.94 24.07 12.68
C LYS A 99 -32.77 25.31 12.32
N THR A 100 -34.07 25.13 12.16
CA THR A 100 -35.06 26.21 12.09
C THR A 100 -34.94 27.04 13.37
N GLY A 101 -34.76 28.34 13.21
CA GLY A 101 -34.83 29.32 14.30
C GLY A 101 -36.26 29.56 14.74
#